data_AF-A0A1V0AHZ3-F1
#
_entry.id   AF-A0A1V0AHZ3-F1
#
_cell.length_a   1.000
_cell.length_b   1.000
_cell.length_c   1.000
_cell.angle_alpha   90.00
_cell.angle_beta   90.00
_cell.angle_gamma   90.00
#
_symmetry.space_group_name_H-M   'P 1'
#
loop_
_entity.id
_entity.type
_entity.pdbx_description
1 polymer ?
#
loop_
_entity_poly.entity_id
_entity_poly.type
_entity_poly.pdbx_seq_one_letter_code
_entity_poly.pdbx_strand_id
1 'polypeptide(L)'
;MSPVELPEIWRPPLVETVPDGTARYLLAWSDDAQGSRWGYLLWPPRTLEAHGGVRHEASARWVHWAEIRPVDGEDYTTVPIADPLVGPGMPD
;
A
#
# COMPACT_ATOMS: atom_id res chain seq x y z
N MET A 1 -1.82 2.13 35.39
CA MET A 1 -1.88 2.63 34.00
C MET A 1 -2.61 1.57 33.19
N SER A 2 -3.86 1.82 32.83
CA SER A 2 -4.56 0.97 31.86
C SER A 2 -3.92 1.14 30.49
N PRO A 3 -3.77 0.08 29.68
CA PRO A 3 -3.29 0.20 28.32
C PRO A 3 -4.18 1.19 27.58
N VAL A 4 -3.55 2.17 26.90
CA VAL A 4 -4.23 3.07 25.97
C VAL A 4 -4.98 2.17 24.99
N GLU A 5 -6.31 2.29 24.94
CA GLU A 5 -7.13 1.58 23.97
C GLU A 5 -6.55 1.87 22.59
N LEU A 6 -6.01 0.83 21.94
CA LEU A 6 -5.57 0.93 20.56
C LEU A 6 -6.79 1.39 19.75
N PRO A 7 -6.70 2.49 18.97
CA PRO A 7 -7.83 2.97 18.19
C PRO A 7 -8.37 1.82 17.33
N GLU A 8 -9.69 1.81 17.11
CA GLU A 8 -10.37 0.88 16.20
C GLU A 8 -9.48 0.62 14.99
N ILE A 9 -9.14 -0.66 14.80
CA ILE A 9 -8.13 -1.17 13.87
C ILE A 9 -8.11 -0.31 12.59
N TRP A 10 -7.06 0.49 12.43
CA TRP A 10 -6.86 1.22 11.18
C TRP A 10 -6.82 0.21 10.04
N ARG A 11 -7.81 0.31 9.14
CA ARG A 11 -7.87 -0.47 7.90
C ARG A 11 -7.41 0.44 6.76
N PRO A 12 -6.26 0.17 6.12
CA PRO A 12 -5.87 0.94 4.94
C PRO A 12 -6.93 0.78 3.85
N PRO A 13 -7.23 1.84 3.09
CA PRO A 13 -8.27 1.77 2.08
C PRO A 13 -7.86 0.89 0.90
N LEU A 14 -8.85 0.18 0.35
CA LEU A 14 -8.72 -0.62 -0.84
C LEU A 14 -8.55 0.29 -2.07
N VAL A 15 -7.62 -0.04 -2.96
CA VAL A 15 -7.41 0.70 -4.21
C VAL A 15 -7.54 -0.15 -5.46
N GLU A 16 -7.72 -1.45 -5.34
CA GLU A 16 -8.02 -2.31 -6.47
C GLU A 16 -8.44 -3.70 -5.97
N THR A 17 -9.42 -4.29 -6.63
CA THR A 17 -9.65 -5.74 -6.59
C THR A 17 -9.21 -6.32 -7.93
N VAL A 18 -8.18 -7.15 -7.91
CA VAL A 18 -7.72 -7.87 -9.10
C VAL A 18 -8.65 -9.06 -9.41
N PRO A 19 -8.73 -9.51 -10.68
CA PRO A 19 -9.72 -10.51 -11.11
C PRO A 19 -9.68 -11.87 -10.40
N ASP A 20 -8.55 -12.21 -9.76
CA ASP A 20 -8.39 -13.42 -8.95
C ASP A 20 -8.97 -13.27 -7.53
N GLY A 21 -9.68 -12.16 -7.26
CA GLY A 21 -10.31 -11.85 -5.97
C GLY A 21 -9.36 -11.16 -4.99
N THR A 22 -8.14 -10.85 -5.41
CA THR A 22 -7.14 -10.29 -4.51
C THR A 22 -7.22 -8.77 -4.40
N ALA A 23 -6.90 -8.24 -3.22
CA ALA A 23 -7.01 -6.81 -2.91
C ALA A 23 -5.64 -6.13 -2.83
N ARG A 24 -5.55 -4.90 -3.33
CA ARG A 24 -4.41 -3.99 -3.09
C ARG A 24 -4.85 -2.84 -2.19
N TYR A 25 -4.01 -2.51 -1.22
CA TYR A 25 -4.32 -1.49 -0.22
C TYR A 25 -3.32 -0.35 -0.30
N LEU A 26 -3.80 0.89 -0.14
CA LEU A 26 -2.94 2.07 -0.08
C LEU A 26 -2.50 2.33 1.36
N LEU A 27 -1.21 2.21 1.62
CA LEU A 27 -0.65 2.38 2.95
C LEU A 27 -0.19 3.81 3.23
N ALA A 28 0.27 4.52 2.20
CA ALA A 28 0.71 5.91 2.28
C ALA A 28 0.70 6.54 0.88
N TRP A 29 0.72 7.87 0.80
CA TRP A 29 0.99 8.59 -0.45
C TRP A 29 1.98 9.73 -0.22
N SER A 30 2.63 10.16 -1.29
CA SER A 30 3.57 11.28 -1.27
C SER A 30 3.61 11.93 -2.64
N ASP A 31 4.00 13.21 -2.67
CA ASP A 31 4.34 13.90 -3.90
C ASP A 31 5.88 13.97 -3.98
N ASP A 32 6.45 13.63 -5.14
CA ASP A 32 7.89 13.74 -5.35
C ASP A 32 8.33 15.20 -5.54
N ALA A 33 9.65 15.43 -5.62
CA ALA A 33 10.21 16.77 -5.79
C ALA A 33 9.79 17.47 -7.10
N GLN A 34 9.25 16.73 -8.07
CA GLN A 34 8.74 17.26 -9.35
C GLN A 34 7.22 17.50 -9.31
N GLY A 35 6.57 17.19 -8.18
CA GLY A 35 5.13 17.32 -7.99
C GLY A 35 4.31 16.14 -8.52
N SER A 36 4.95 15.03 -8.90
CA SER A 36 4.21 13.82 -9.28
C SER A 36 3.76 13.07 -8.04
N ARG A 37 2.52 12.59 -8.05
CA ARG A 37 1.95 11.83 -6.94
C ARG A 37 2.26 10.34 -7.05
N TRP A 38 2.56 9.74 -5.90
CA TRP A 38 2.88 8.33 -5.74
C TRP A 38 2.08 7.72 -4.59
N GLY A 39 1.72 6.43 -4.71
CA GLY A 39 1.09 5.66 -3.65
C GLY A 39 1.94 4.45 -3.29
N TYR A 40 2.06 4.16 -2.00
CA TYR A 40 2.72 2.96 -1.47
C TYR A 40 1.68 1.86 -1.31
N LEU A 41 1.68 0.90 -2.24
CA LEU A 41 0.68 -0.15 -2.30
C LEU A 41 1.17 -1.43 -1.67
N LEU A 42 0.34 -2.00 -0.79
CA LEU A 42 0.48 -3.38 -0.33
C LEU A 42 -0.08 -4.33 -1.38
N TRP A 43 0.78 -5.18 -1.90
CA TRP A 43 0.40 -6.30 -2.74
C TRP A 43 0.07 -7.52 -1.89
N PRO A 44 -0.87 -8.34 -2.39
CA PRO A 44 -1.16 -9.58 -1.73
C PRO A 44 0.04 -10.51 -1.62
N PRO A 45 0.09 -11.31 -0.54
CA PRO A 45 1.15 -12.27 -0.35
C PRO A 45 1.16 -13.26 -1.51
N ARG A 46 2.30 -13.39 -2.17
CA ARG A 46 2.52 -14.49 -3.11
C ARG A 46 2.95 -15.71 -2.31
N THR A 47 2.27 -16.82 -2.54
CA THR A 47 2.72 -18.13 -2.06
C THR A 47 3.78 -18.65 -3.02
N LEU A 48 5.01 -18.80 -2.54
CA LEU A 48 6.10 -19.43 -3.26
C LEU A 48 6.39 -20.79 -2.63
N GLU A 49 6.44 -21.84 -3.46
CA GLU A 49 6.98 -23.12 -3.04
C GLU A 49 8.51 -23.01 -2.95
N ALA A 50 9.04 -23.20 -1.75
CA ALA A 50 10.48 -23.26 -1.50
C ALA A 50 10.87 -24.69 -1.09
N HIS A 51 12.12 -25.08 -1.31
CA HIS A 51 12.62 -26.41 -0.94
C HIS A 51 12.52 -26.62 0.58
N GLY A 52 11.45 -27.27 1.02
CA GLY A 52 11.15 -27.56 2.43
C GLY A 52 9.96 -26.83 3.04
N GLY A 53 9.20 -26.01 2.28
CA GLY A 53 7.98 -25.39 2.80
C GLY A 53 7.36 -24.29 1.92
N VAL A 54 6.28 -23.71 2.44
CA VAL A 54 5.53 -22.62 1.81
C VAL A 54 6.02 -21.28 2.37
N ARG A 55 6.46 -20.35 1.51
CA ARG A 55 6.81 -18.98 1.91
C ARG A 55 5.76 -18.00 1.39
N HIS A 56 5.22 -17.17 2.28
CA HIS A 56 4.35 -16.05 1.93
C HIS A 56 5.17 -14.76 1.88
N GLU A 57 5.28 -14.15 0.71
CA GLU A 57 5.90 -12.82 0.56
C GLU A 57 4.83 -11.79 0.24
N ALA A 58 4.43 -11.03 1.27
CA ALA A 58 3.77 -9.74 1.04
C ALA A 58 4.84 -8.73 0.59
N SER A 59 4.52 -7.93 -0.42
CA SER A 59 5.42 -6.89 -0.91
C SER A 59 4.67 -5.57 -0.95
N ALA A 60 5.32 -4.50 -0.55
CA ALA A 60 4.78 -3.16 -0.71
C ALA A 60 5.76 -2.30 -1.52
N ARG A 61 5.24 -1.52 -2.46
CA ARG A 61 6.07 -0.69 -3.36
C ARG A 61 5.37 0.62 -3.72
N TRP A 62 6.17 1.62 -4.04
CA TRP A 62 5.68 2.86 -4.63
C TRP A 62 5.27 2.62 -6.09
N VAL A 63 4.14 3.18 -6.48
CA VAL A 63 3.64 3.21 -7.86
C VAL A 63 3.12 4.61 -8.18
N HIS A 64 3.11 4.98 -9.46
CA HIS A 64 2.55 6.27 -9.85
C HIS A 64 1.05 6.29 -9.54
N TRP A 65 0.55 7.44 -9.10
CA TRP A 65 -0.87 7.58 -8.79
C TRP A 65 -1.79 7.24 -9.98
N ALA A 66 -1.32 7.46 -11.22
CA ALA A 66 -2.04 7.12 -12.44
C ALA A 66 -2.28 5.60 -12.64
N GLU A 67 -1.47 4.76 -11.99
CA GLU A 67 -1.59 3.30 -12.02
C GLU A 67 -2.59 2.78 -10.98
N ILE A 68 -2.99 3.62 -10.01
CA ILE A 68 -3.93 3.27 -8.96
C ILE A 68 -5.37 3.32 -9.51
N ARG A 69 -6.24 2.42 -9.05
CA ARG A 69 -7.63 2.29 -9.51
C ARG A 69 -8.62 2.44 -8.34
N PRO A 70 -8.76 3.64 -7.76
CA PRO A 70 -9.53 3.87 -6.54
C PRO A 70 -10.91 3.20 -6.59
N VAL A 71 -11.31 2.61 -5.47
CA VAL A 71 -12.60 1.97 -5.29
C VAL A 71 -13.58 2.99 -4.73
N ASP A 72 -14.76 3.09 -5.33
CA ASP A 72 -15.81 3.98 -4.88
C ASP A 72 -16.24 3.65 -3.44
N GLY A 73 -16.37 4.68 -2.61
CA GLY A 73 -16.82 4.57 -1.22
C GLY A 73 -15.72 4.28 -0.19
N GLU A 74 -14.47 4.06 -0.61
CA GLU A 74 -13.34 3.97 0.32
C GLU A 74 -12.88 5.37 0.78
N ASP A 75 -12.51 5.48 2.06
CA ASP A 75 -12.03 6.74 2.65
C ASP A 75 -10.50 6.85 2.58
N TYR A 76 -10.03 7.65 1.62
CA TYR A 76 -8.61 7.92 1.41
C TYR A 76 -8.06 9.06 2.28
N THR A 77 -8.90 9.78 3.02
CA THR A 77 -8.47 10.93 3.84
C THR A 77 -7.66 10.48 5.07
N THR A 78 -7.81 9.22 5.46
CA THR A 78 -7.10 8.60 6.57
C THR A 78 -5.73 8.04 6.18
N VAL A 79 -5.37 8.11 4.89
CA VAL A 79 -4.09 7.59 4.39
C VAL A 79 -2.97 8.53 4.79
N PRO A 80 -1.93 8.04 5.50
CA PRO A 80 -0.78 8.83 5.86
C PRO A 80 -0.09 9.45 4.64
N ILE A 81 0.32 10.71 4.79
CA ILE A 81 1.24 11.37 3.86
C ILE A 81 2.66 11.04 4.34
N ALA A 82 3.44 10.38 3.49
CA ALA A 82 4.85 10.15 3.78
C ALA A 82 5.68 11.40 3.47
N ASP A 83 6.87 11.51 4.06
CA ASP A 83 7.83 12.55 3.67
C ASP A 83 8.08 12.53 2.15
N PRO A 84 8.43 13.67 1.54
CA PRO A 84 8.77 13.74 0.13
C PRO A 84 9.81 12.68 -0.20
N LEU A 85 9.55 11.89 -1.24
CA LEU A 85 10.43 10.78 -1.60
C LEU A 85 11.76 11.35 -2.14
N VAL A 86 12.83 11.21 -1.35
CA VAL A 86 14.20 11.56 -1.75
C VAL A 86 15.06 10.28 -1.67
N GLY A 87 15.14 9.48 -2.74
CA GLY A 87 16.06 8.32 -2.71
C GLY A 87 16.01 7.29 -3.85
N PRO A 88 17.10 6.50 -4.00
CA PRO A 88 17.36 5.57 -5.11
C PRO A 88 16.52 4.28 -4.98
N GLY A 89 15.27 4.36 -5.37
CA GLY A 89 14.34 3.22 -5.41
C GLY A 89 13.09 3.47 -6.24
N MET A 90 13.00 4.65 -6.86
CA MET A 90 12.01 4.92 -7.89
C MET A 90 12.55 4.45 -9.24
N PRO A 91 11.74 3.78 -10.07
CA PRO A 91 12.07 3.68 -11.49
C PRO A 91 12.11 5.09 -12.08
N ASP A 92 13.16 5.39 -12.88
CA ASP A 92 13.30 6.61 -13.69
C ASP A 92 12.05 6.90 -14.54
#